data_AF-A0A2T4C3N1-F1
#
_entry.id   AF-A0A2T4C3N1-F1
#
_cell.length_a   1.000
_cell.length_b   1.000
_cell.length_c   1.000
_cell.angle_alpha   90.00
_cell.angle_beta   90.00
_cell.angle_gamma   90.00
#
_symmetry.space_group_name_H-M   'P 1'
#
loop_
_entity.id
_entity.type
_entity.pdbx_description
1 polymer ?
#
loop_
_entity_poly.entity_id
_entity_poly.type
_entity_poly.pdbx_seq_one_letter_code
_entity_poly.pdbx_strand_id
1 'polypeptide(L)'
;MEPNPNVAAAIASAESASGDEKAAMAARYESILADLPSLASPAAPTAADLNAVFDSFFRQSPGLVASRAFLTTFVNTLKGIENEQLWIDVGTRTLDKLAAQPSSYFDAAATLYELLATAHENNDDFLDAAKALAEIPLDSSQRKVSDEDKARVWVRIVRNYLEVGDDTAADVYVNKLKNIMHTLLGLDAARAEETTARMIEQGRLVGRMDQLDGTVWFQGGEASGEKGSRRADVVANKEMRRWDANVEGLAEDVESVINSLQKEFPAFVAANLVS
;
A
#
# COMPACT_ATOMS: atom_id res chain seq x y z
N MET A 1 -6.93 -5.98 30.43
CA MET A 1 -6.24 -4.90 31.19
C MET A 1 -7.11 -3.67 31.11
N GLU A 2 -7.14 -2.83 32.14
CA GLU A 2 -7.85 -1.54 32.10
C GLU A 2 -6.99 -0.47 31.42
N PRO A 3 -7.58 0.56 30.80
CA PRO A 3 -6.83 1.68 30.24
C PRO A 3 -6.16 2.50 31.36
N ASN A 4 -5.11 3.23 30.99
CA ASN A 4 -4.43 4.19 31.85
C ASN A 4 -5.43 5.23 32.39
N PRO A 5 -5.40 5.56 33.71
CA PRO A 5 -6.34 6.51 34.31
C PRO A 5 -6.40 7.89 33.63
N ASN A 6 -5.29 8.38 33.07
CA ASN A 6 -5.25 9.66 32.35
C ASN A 6 -6.00 9.57 31.01
N VAL A 7 -5.84 8.45 30.29
CA VAL A 7 -6.57 8.18 29.04
C VAL A 7 -8.06 8.04 29.33
N ALA A 8 -8.42 7.31 30.40
CA ALA A 8 -9.81 7.20 30.86
C ALA A 8 -10.43 8.55 31.25
N ALA A 9 -9.68 9.43 31.93
CA ALA A 9 -10.12 10.77 32.29
C ALA A 9 -10.30 11.69 31.06
N ALA A 10 -9.40 11.59 30.07
CA ALA A 10 -9.53 12.31 28.81
C ALA A 10 -10.76 11.84 28.01
N ILE A 11 -11.01 10.53 27.96
CA ILE A 11 -12.23 9.94 27.37
C ILE A 11 -13.49 10.47 28.06
N ALA A 12 -13.59 10.41 29.39
CA ALA A 12 -14.74 10.91 30.14
C ALA A 12 -14.98 12.42 29.93
N SER A 13 -13.91 13.20 29.73
CA SER A 13 -13.99 14.61 29.37
C SER A 13 -14.53 14.84 27.96
N ALA A 14 -14.23 13.94 27.00
CA ALA A 14 -14.79 13.98 25.65
C ALA A 14 -16.25 13.50 25.60
N GLU A 15 -16.63 12.49 26.38
CA GLU A 15 -18.00 11.98 26.49
C GLU A 15 -18.97 13.01 27.11
N SER A 16 -18.52 13.76 28.12
CA SER A 16 -19.35 14.75 28.83
C SER A 16 -19.57 16.06 28.06
N ALA A 17 -18.83 16.30 26.97
CA ALA A 17 -18.90 17.53 26.19
C ALA A 17 -20.08 17.53 25.18
N SER A 18 -21.32 17.52 25.69
CA SER A 18 -22.54 17.59 24.88
C SER A 18 -22.78 19.01 24.30
N GLY A 19 -22.79 19.13 22.98
CA GLY A 19 -23.18 20.38 22.29
C GLY A 19 -23.01 20.30 20.77
N ASP A 20 -24.14 20.11 20.08
CA ASP A 20 -24.51 20.24 18.64
C ASP A 20 -23.52 19.99 17.49
N GLU A 21 -22.22 20.20 17.63
CA GLU A 21 -21.24 19.94 16.57
C GLU A 21 -20.73 18.49 16.62
N LYS A 22 -21.47 17.58 15.98
CA LYS A 22 -20.96 16.22 15.65
C LYS A 22 -19.63 16.26 14.87
N ALA A 23 -19.31 17.37 14.21
CA ALA A 23 -18.02 17.62 13.58
C ALA A 23 -16.87 17.80 14.60
N ALA A 24 -17.11 18.53 15.70
CA ALA A 24 -16.13 18.74 16.77
C ALA A 24 -15.84 17.46 17.57
N MET A 25 -16.73 16.46 17.52
CA MET A 25 -16.53 15.18 18.18
C MET A 25 -15.28 14.43 17.69
N ALA A 26 -15.07 14.35 16.37
CA ALA A 26 -13.89 13.69 15.80
C ALA A 26 -12.60 14.35 16.30
N ALA A 27 -12.51 15.69 16.17
CA ALA A 27 -11.35 16.46 16.58
C ALA A 27 -10.96 16.26 18.07
N ARG A 28 -11.92 16.07 18.98
CA ARG A 28 -11.64 15.78 20.40
C ARG A 28 -10.96 14.42 20.57
N TYR A 29 -11.48 13.39 19.91
CA TYR A 29 -10.90 12.04 19.97
C TYR A 29 -9.56 11.95 19.21
N GLU A 30 -9.39 12.72 18.13
CA GLU A 30 -8.13 12.89 17.43
C GLU A 30 -7.07 13.57 18.33
N SER A 31 -7.45 14.56 19.14
CA SER A 31 -6.55 15.14 20.16
C SER A 31 -6.13 14.11 21.20
N ILE A 32 -7.06 13.28 21.70
CA ILE A 32 -6.72 12.20 22.65
C ILE A 32 -5.71 11.21 22.04
N LEU A 33 -5.85 10.90 20.74
CA LEU A 33 -4.91 10.03 20.02
C LEU A 33 -3.54 10.69 19.77
N ALA A 34 -3.49 12.00 19.54
CA ALA A 34 -2.25 12.75 19.40
C ALA A 34 -1.50 12.89 20.74
N ASP A 35 -2.24 13.13 21.82
CA ASP A 35 -1.71 13.26 23.18
C ASP A 35 -1.47 11.90 23.86
N LEU A 36 -1.83 10.78 23.23
CA LEU A 36 -1.81 9.44 23.83
C LEU A 36 -0.45 9.04 24.45
N PRO A 37 0.71 9.30 23.82
CA PRO A 37 2.01 9.01 24.45
C PRO A 37 2.26 9.82 25.73
N SER A 38 1.77 11.06 25.78
CA SER A 38 1.86 11.93 26.95
C SER A 38 0.90 11.49 28.06
N LEU A 39 -0.31 11.04 27.69
CA LEU A 39 -1.32 10.54 28.64
C LEU A 39 -0.91 9.19 29.26
N ALA A 40 -0.31 8.29 28.47
CA ALA A 40 0.13 6.98 28.94
C ALA A 40 1.38 7.02 29.85
N SER A 41 2.17 8.11 29.76
CA SER A 41 3.40 8.34 30.52
C SER A 41 3.22 8.11 32.04
N PRO A 42 4.19 7.45 32.73
CA PRO A 42 5.53 7.07 32.26
C PRO A 42 5.60 5.73 31.51
N ALA A 43 4.47 5.08 31.25
CA ALA A 43 4.41 3.83 30.47
C ALA A 43 4.16 4.12 28.97
N ALA A 44 4.41 3.12 28.12
CA ALA A 44 3.98 3.16 26.74
C ALA A 44 2.44 2.97 26.63
N PRO A 45 1.77 3.54 25.62
CA PRO A 45 0.36 3.25 25.33
C PRO A 45 0.12 1.75 25.14
N THR A 46 -1.01 1.26 25.62
CA THR A 46 -1.35 -0.17 25.61
C THR A 46 -2.55 -0.46 24.72
N ALA A 47 -2.78 -1.74 24.41
CA ALA A 47 -3.97 -2.15 23.68
C ALA A 47 -5.26 -1.76 24.41
N ALA A 48 -5.25 -1.68 25.75
CA ALA A 48 -6.41 -1.24 26.51
C ALA A 48 -6.73 0.25 26.29
N ASP A 49 -5.71 1.10 26.17
CA ASP A 49 -5.85 2.54 25.92
C ASP A 49 -6.47 2.80 24.55
N LEU A 50 -5.86 2.25 23.50
CA LEU A 50 -6.32 2.40 22.12
C LEU A 50 -7.74 1.87 21.94
N ASN A 51 -8.03 0.69 22.48
CA ASN A 51 -9.37 0.10 22.41
C ASN A 51 -10.42 0.89 23.21
N ALA A 52 -10.06 1.50 24.34
CA ALA A 52 -10.98 2.35 25.09
C ALA A 52 -11.33 3.64 24.32
N VAL A 53 -10.34 4.28 23.68
CA VAL A 53 -10.56 5.46 22.83
C VAL A 53 -11.44 5.11 21.63
N PHE A 54 -11.16 4.01 20.92
CA PHE A 54 -11.96 3.49 19.81
C PHE A 54 -13.41 3.21 20.22
N ASP A 55 -13.60 2.39 21.26
CA ASP A 55 -14.92 1.97 21.72
C ASP A 55 -15.76 3.17 22.16
N SER A 56 -15.15 4.11 22.86
CA SER A 56 -15.83 5.33 23.31
C SER A 56 -16.23 6.22 22.14
N PHE A 57 -15.36 6.42 21.14
CA PHE A 57 -15.70 7.17 19.94
C PHE A 57 -16.89 6.56 19.19
N PHE A 58 -16.86 5.25 18.92
CA PHE A 58 -17.95 4.58 18.20
C PHE A 58 -19.25 4.45 19.02
N ARG A 59 -19.17 4.40 20.36
CA ARG A 59 -20.35 4.46 21.26
C ARG A 59 -21.16 5.75 21.08
N GLN A 60 -20.50 6.86 20.75
CA GLN A 60 -21.17 8.14 20.47
C GLN A 60 -21.93 8.16 19.11
N SER A 61 -21.98 7.03 18.38
CA SER A 61 -22.67 6.90 17.09
C SER A 61 -22.25 7.96 16.05
N PRO A 62 -20.95 8.01 15.68
CA PRO A 62 -20.40 8.96 14.73
C PRO A 62 -21.05 8.82 13.33
N GLY A 63 -21.13 9.94 12.61
CA GLY A 63 -21.40 9.91 11.18
C GLY A 63 -20.21 9.35 10.38
N LEU A 64 -20.44 8.95 9.12
CA LEU A 64 -19.40 8.34 8.28
C LEU A 64 -18.16 9.23 8.09
N VAL A 65 -18.35 10.54 7.93
CA VAL A 65 -17.25 11.51 7.75
C VAL A 65 -16.37 11.57 9.01
N ALA A 66 -16.98 11.74 10.18
CA ALA A 66 -16.29 11.72 11.48
C ALA A 66 -15.58 10.38 11.71
N SER A 67 -16.23 9.26 11.34
CA SER A 67 -15.65 7.92 11.48
C SER A 67 -14.38 7.76 10.64
N ARG A 68 -14.38 8.25 9.38
CA ARG A 68 -13.21 8.18 8.50
C ARG A 68 -12.05 9.06 8.97
N ALA A 69 -12.34 10.27 9.46
CA ALA A 69 -11.33 11.16 10.01
C ALA A 69 -10.67 10.54 11.26
N PHE A 70 -11.48 10.09 12.22
CA PHE A 70 -11.01 9.38 13.41
C PHE A 70 -10.19 8.14 13.06
N LEU A 71 -10.68 7.26 12.17
CA LEU A 71 -9.97 6.03 11.79
C LEU A 71 -8.62 6.33 11.12
N THR A 72 -8.53 7.39 10.32
CA THR A 72 -7.25 7.80 9.69
C THR A 72 -6.24 8.16 10.77
N THR A 73 -6.62 8.98 11.74
CA THR A 73 -5.76 9.35 12.87
C THR A 73 -5.43 8.14 13.75
N PHE A 74 -6.43 7.30 14.08
CA PHE A 74 -6.28 6.11 14.90
C PHE A 74 -5.27 5.11 14.34
N VAL A 75 -5.36 4.79 13.04
CA VAL A 75 -4.44 3.85 12.39
C VAL A 75 -3.04 4.46 12.25
N ASN A 76 -2.92 5.77 12.02
CA ASN A 76 -1.63 6.46 12.02
C ASN A 76 -0.97 6.47 13.42
N THR A 77 -1.74 6.69 14.49
CA THR A 77 -1.26 6.56 15.88
C THR A 77 -0.82 5.13 16.18
N LEU A 78 -1.61 4.12 15.79
CA LEU A 78 -1.24 2.71 15.97
C LEU A 78 0.08 2.38 15.23
N LYS A 79 0.21 2.79 13.97
CA LYS A 79 1.43 2.64 13.17
C LYS A 79 2.65 3.30 13.85
N GLY A 80 2.50 4.53 14.33
CA GLY A 80 3.57 5.30 14.97
C GLY A 80 4.04 4.80 16.34
N ILE A 81 3.38 3.79 16.93
CA ILE A 81 3.83 3.16 18.18
C ILE A 81 4.90 2.07 17.93
N GLU A 82 5.07 1.60 16.68
CA GLU A 82 6.12 0.65 16.26
C GLU A 82 6.23 -0.59 17.17
N ASN A 83 5.08 -1.24 17.41
CA ASN A 83 4.96 -2.41 18.28
C ASN A 83 4.06 -3.48 17.65
N GLU A 84 4.65 -4.61 17.26
CA GLU A 84 3.99 -5.68 16.49
C GLU A 84 2.83 -6.32 17.26
N GLN A 85 3.00 -6.59 18.56
CA GLN A 85 1.92 -7.15 19.38
C GLN A 85 0.73 -6.19 19.49
N LEU A 86 0.97 -4.88 19.61
CA LEU A 86 -0.10 -3.88 19.61
C LEU A 86 -0.78 -3.78 18.23
N TRP A 87 -0.02 -3.89 17.13
CA TRP A 87 -0.59 -3.93 15.78
C TRP A 87 -1.51 -5.14 15.60
N ILE A 88 -1.13 -6.32 16.09
CA ILE A 88 -1.96 -7.53 16.07
C ILE A 88 -3.19 -7.36 16.98
N ASP A 89 -3.00 -7.06 18.27
CA ASP A 89 -4.06 -7.00 19.29
C ASP A 89 -5.13 -5.94 18.96
N VAL A 90 -4.69 -4.73 18.60
CA VAL A 90 -5.59 -3.60 18.33
C VAL A 90 -6.10 -3.66 16.89
N GLY A 91 -5.27 -4.04 15.93
CA GLY A 91 -5.64 -4.08 14.52
C GLY A 91 -6.68 -5.16 14.21
N THR A 92 -6.47 -6.40 14.69
CA THR A 92 -7.44 -7.50 14.52
C THR A 92 -8.81 -7.12 15.08
N ARG A 93 -8.84 -6.65 16.33
CA ARG A 93 -10.06 -6.21 17.00
C ARG A 93 -10.73 -5.03 16.30
N THR A 94 -9.95 -4.12 15.71
CA THR A 94 -10.48 -2.99 14.94
C THR A 94 -11.13 -3.48 13.66
N LEU A 95 -10.48 -4.39 12.92
CA LEU A 95 -11.02 -5.01 11.72
C LEU A 95 -12.35 -5.73 12.00
N ASP A 96 -12.45 -6.51 13.09
CA ASP A 96 -13.70 -7.14 13.54
C ASP A 96 -14.85 -6.13 13.73
N LYS A 97 -14.55 -4.94 14.24
CA LYS A 97 -15.55 -3.86 14.43
C LYS A 97 -15.96 -3.21 13.11
N LEU A 98 -15.05 -3.11 12.15
CA LEU A 98 -15.30 -2.53 10.82
C LEU A 98 -15.95 -3.52 9.85
N ALA A 99 -15.84 -4.83 10.09
CA ALA A 99 -16.39 -5.91 9.26
C ALA A 99 -17.92 -5.86 9.05
N ALA A 100 -18.66 -5.12 9.89
CA ALA A 100 -20.09 -4.88 9.68
C ALA A 100 -20.39 -3.90 8.53
N GLN A 101 -19.42 -3.06 8.11
CA GLN A 101 -19.54 -2.07 7.04
C GLN A 101 -18.23 -1.93 6.25
N PRO A 102 -17.67 -3.01 5.67
CA PRO A 102 -16.29 -3.05 5.18
C PRO A 102 -16.04 -2.01 4.06
N SER A 103 -17.00 -1.83 3.15
CA SER A 103 -16.93 -0.84 2.06
C SER A 103 -16.86 0.61 2.52
N SER A 104 -17.36 0.93 3.72
CA SER A 104 -17.29 2.29 4.26
C SER A 104 -15.88 2.68 4.69
N TYR A 105 -15.00 1.70 4.94
CA TYR A 105 -13.73 1.88 5.66
C TYR A 105 -12.52 1.24 4.97
N PHE A 106 -12.59 0.99 3.65
CA PHE A 106 -11.55 0.27 2.89
C PHE A 106 -10.12 0.79 3.09
N ASP A 107 -9.89 2.11 3.14
CA ASP A 107 -8.53 2.65 3.31
C ASP A 107 -7.94 2.40 4.71
N ALA A 108 -8.77 2.50 5.74
CA ALA A 108 -8.38 2.16 7.11
C ALA A 108 -8.16 0.65 7.25
N ALA A 109 -9.04 -0.18 6.68
CA ALA A 109 -8.91 -1.62 6.69
C ALA A 109 -7.66 -2.10 5.93
N ALA A 110 -7.38 -1.56 4.75
CA ALA A 110 -6.17 -1.88 3.98
C ALA A 110 -4.90 -1.55 4.78
N THR A 111 -4.84 -0.35 5.39
CA THR A 111 -3.68 0.06 6.20
C THR A 111 -3.51 -0.84 7.44
N LEU A 112 -4.61 -1.27 8.07
CA LEU A 112 -4.56 -2.25 9.17
C LEU A 112 -4.04 -3.61 8.70
N TYR A 113 -4.57 -4.16 7.60
CA TYR A 113 -4.08 -5.42 7.04
C TYR A 113 -2.59 -5.38 6.67
N GLU A 114 -2.09 -4.26 6.14
CA GLU A 114 -0.66 -4.06 5.90
C GLU A 114 0.18 -4.07 7.21
N LEU A 115 -0.34 -3.53 8.31
CA LEU A 115 0.31 -3.58 9.63
C LEU A 115 0.29 -4.99 10.23
N LEU A 116 -0.87 -5.67 10.21
CA LEU A 116 -0.98 -7.07 10.68
C LEU A 116 -0.02 -7.97 9.90
N ALA A 117 0.02 -7.85 8.57
CA ALA A 117 0.91 -8.63 7.73
C ALA A 117 2.38 -8.39 8.06
N THR A 118 2.76 -7.14 8.33
CA THR A 118 4.14 -6.80 8.70
C THR A 118 4.48 -7.34 10.09
N ALA A 119 3.56 -7.29 11.05
CA ALA A 119 3.75 -7.90 12.37
C ALA A 119 3.89 -9.42 12.32
N HIS A 120 3.05 -10.10 11.53
CA HIS A 120 3.14 -11.55 11.32
C HIS A 120 4.41 -11.94 10.54
N GLU A 121 4.83 -11.17 9.53
CA GLU A 121 6.12 -11.38 8.83
C GLU A 121 7.31 -11.29 9.79
N ASN A 122 7.31 -10.33 10.72
CA ASN A 122 8.38 -10.17 11.70
C ASN A 122 8.37 -11.24 12.81
N ASN A 123 7.24 -11.92 13.01
CA ASN A 123 7.05 -13.02 13.96
C ASN A 123 7.28 -14.42 13.34
N ASP A 124 7.70 -14.51 12.08
CA ASP A 124 7.74 -15.74 11.26
C ASP A 124 6.36 -16.42 11.03
N ASP A 125 5.25 -15.73 11.31
CA ASP A 125 3.86 -16.18 11.10
C ASP A 125 3.41 -16.01 9.62
N PHE A 126 4.23 -16.43 8.66
CA PHE A 126 4.06 -16.09 7.24
C PHE A 126 2.68 -16.45 6.66
N LEU A 127 2.07 -17.56 7.10
CA LEU A 127 0.74 -17.95 6.65
C LEU A 127 -0.35 -16.93 7.04
N ASP A 128 -0.29 -16.36 8.24
CA ASP A 128 -1.27 -15.37 8.69
C ASP A 128 -0.99 -13.98 8.11
N ALA A 129 0.28 -13.67 7.82
CA ALA A 129 0.62 -12.51 7.00
C ALA A 129 0.04 -12.60 5.57
N ALA A 130 0.17 -13.77 4.92
CA ALA A 130 -0.38 -13.99 3.57
C ALA A 130 -1.90 -13.82 3.53
N LYS A 131 -2.62 -14.33 4.56
CA LYS A 131 -4.07 -14.13 4.72
C LYS A 131 -4.43 -12.66 4.94
N ALA A 132 -3.72 -11.95 5.82
CA ALA A 132 -4.00 -10.54 6.09
C ALA A 132 -3.87 -9.68 4.82
N LEU A 133 -2.82 -9.89 4.03
CA LEU A 133 -2.66 -9.20 2.74
C LEU A 133 -3.72 -9.61 1.70
N ALA A 134 -4.20 -10.85 1.72
CA ALA A 134 -5.22 -11.34 0.80
C ALA A 134 -6.59 -10.66 0.99
N GLU A 135 -6.91 -10.19 2.20
CA GLU A 135 -8.13 -9.45 2.52
C GLU A 135 -8.11 -7.99 2.04
N ILE A 136 -6.97 -7.48 1.55
CA ILE A 136 -6.88 -6.12 1.01
C ILE A 136 -7.69 -6.06 -0.31
N PRO A 137 -8.68 -5.16 -0.43
CA PRO A 137 -9.61 -5.11 -1.56
C PRO A 137 -9.00 -4.40 -2.79
N LEU A 138 -7.93 -4.98 -3.33
CA LEU A 138 -7.09 -4.43 -4.40
C LEU A 138 -7.82 -4.18 -5.72
N ASP A 139 -8.84 -4.99 -6.02
CA ASP A 139 -9.63 -4.90 -7.26
C ASP A 139 -10.99 -4.20 -7.06
N SER A 140 -11.19 -3.54 -5.92
CA SER A 140 -12.42 -2.81 -5.60
C SER A 140 -12.55 -1.52 -6.43
N SER A 141 -13.65 -1.35 -7.15
CA SER A 141 -13.96 -0.11 -7.89
C SER A 141 -14.09 1.14 -6.99
N GLN A 142 -14.21 0.96 -5.68
CA GLN A 142 -14.24 2.06 -4.70
C GLN A 142 -12.85 2.57 -4.31
N ARG A 143 -11.78 1.82 -4.59
CA ARG A 143 -10.40 2.17 -4.24
C ARG A 143 -9.51 2.10 -5.48
N LYS A 144 -9.04 3.25 -5.97
CA LYS A 144 -8.12 3.30 -7.12
C LYS A 144 -6.71 2.92 -6.67
N VAL A 145 -6.43 1.62 -6.68
CA VAL A 145 -5.09 1.05 -6.44
C VAL A 145 -4.35 0.96 -7.77
N SER A 146 -3.10 1.41 -7.84
CA SER A 146 -2.29 1.29 -9.05
C SER A 146 -1.86 -0.16 -9.28
N ASP A 147 -1.59 -0.56 -10.53
CA ASP A 147 -1.08 -1.91 -10.79
C ASP A 147 0.26 -2.16 -10.07
N GLU A 148 1.08 -1.12 -9.87
CA GLU A 148 2.29 -1.14 -9.05
C GLU A 148 2.00 -1.54 -7.59
N ASP A 149 1.02 -0.89 -6.96
CA ASP A 149 0.63 -1.19 -5.57
C ASP A 149 0.02 -2.59 -5.44
N LYS A 150 -0.77 -3.02 -6.44
CA LYS A 150 -1.30 -4.39 -6.51
C LYS A 150 -0.16 -5.40 -6.60
N ALA A 151 0.82 -5.16 -7.46
CA ALA A 151 1.98 -6.01 -7.63
C ALA A 151 2.77 -6.14 -6.34
N ARG A 152 3.06 -5.02 -5.67
CA ARG A 152 3.76 -4.98 -4.38
C ARG A 152 3.09 -5.87 -3.33
N VAL A 153 1.75 -5.83 -3.22
CA VAL A 153 1.00 -6.68 -2.28
C VAL A 153 0.99 -8.15 -2.73
N TRP A 154 0.71 -8.43 -4.01
CA TRP A 154 0.69 -9.81 -4.51
C TRP A 154 2.06 -10.49 -4.41
N VAL A 155 3.16 -9.77 -4.65
CA VAL A 155 4.54 -10.27 -4.48
C VAL A 155 4.80 -10.67 -3.02
N ARG A 156 4.39 -9.84 -2.04
CA ARG A 156 4.48 -10.21 -0.60
C ARG A 156 3.68 -11.45 -0.28
N ILE A 157 2.45 -11.58 -0.81
CA ILE A 157 1.61 -12.78 -0.62
C ILE A 157 2.29 -14.04 -1.19
N VAL A 158 2.84 -13.96 -2.41
CA VAL A 158 3.58 -15.08 -3.03
C VAL A 158 4.74 -15.52 -2.16
N ARG A 159 5.59 -14.58 -1.72
CA ARG A 159 6.72 -14.88 -0.81
C ARG A 159 6.22 -15.60 0.44
N ASN A 160 5.25 -15.02 1.14
CA ASN A 160 4.78 -15.54 2.42
C ASN A 160 4.11 -16.94 2.30
N TYR A 161 3.48 -17.29 1.17
CA TYR A 161 3.00 -18.65 0.94
C TYR A 161 4.12 -19.65 0.62
N LEU A 162 5.18 -19.23 -0.06
CA LEU A 162 6.33 -20.09 -0.35
C LEU A 162 7.16 -20.43 0.90
N GLU A 163 7.28 -19.49 1.85
CA GLU A 163 7.94 -19.75 3.16
C GLU A 163 7.26 -20.90 3.94
N VAL A 164 5.95 -21.10 3.75
CA VAL A 164 5.19 -22.21 4.37
C VAL A 164 4.97 -23.40 3.44
N GLY A 165 5.57 -23.39 2.24
CA GLY A 165 5.47 -24.46 1.25
C GLY A 165 4.10 -24.63 0.58
N ASP A 166 3.27 -23.59 0.55
CA ASP A 166 1.99 -23.59 -0.17
C ASP A 166 2.14 -23.01 -1.58
N ASP A 167 2.83 -23.77 -2.44
CA ASP A 167 3.02 -23.46 -3.86
C ASP A 167 1.68 -23.24 -4.61
N THR A 168 0.61 -23.88 -4.13
CA THR A 168 -0.72 -23.81 -4.76
C THR A 168 -1.38 -22.46 -4.47
N ALA A 169 -1.32 -21.98 -3.23
CA ALA A 169 -1.78 -20.64 -2.89
C ALA A 169 -0.89 -19.57 -3.54
N ALA A 170 0.43 -19.77 -3.61
CA ALA A 170 1.36 -18.87 -4.27
C ALA A 170 1.04 -18.69 -5.78
N ASP A 171 0.77 -19.77 -6.53
CA ASP A 171 0.51 -19.69 -7.96
C ASP A 171 -0.74 -18.84 -8.30
N VAL A 172 -1.75 -18.80 -7.44
CA VAL A 172 -2.93 -17.93 -7.62
C VAL A 172 -2.53 -16.46 -7.76
N TYR A 173 -1.57 -15.99 -6.95
CA TYR A 173 -1.12 -14.60 -6.97
C TYR A 173 -0.05 -14.34 -8.04
N VAL A 174 0.76 -15.35 -8.38
CA VAL A 174 1.65 -15.30 -9.56
C VAL A 174 0.85 -15.16 -10.86
N ASN A 175 -0.28 -15.86 -11.01
CA ASN A 175 -1.16 -15.68 -12.17
C ASN A 175 -1.84 -14.30 -12.20
N LYS A 176 -2.15 -13.69 -11.05
CA LYS A 176 -2.60 -12.28 -10.99
C LYS A 176 -1.51 -11.31 -11.43
N LEU A 177 -0.26 -11.52 -10.99
CA LEU A 177 0.90 -10.72 -11.41
C LEU A 177 1.10 -10.77 -12.94
N LYS A 178 1.06 -11.95 -13.56
CA LYS A 178 1.15 -12.11 -15.03
C LYS A 178 0.18 -11.22 -15.79
N ASN A 179 -1.05 -11.08 -15.29
CA ASN A 179 -2.08 -10.27 -15.93
C ASN A 179 -1.80 -8.75 -15.91
N ILE A 180 -0.87 -8.26 -15.07
CA ILE A 180 -0.49 -6.83 -15.00
C ILE A 180 0.98 -6.56 -15.36
N MET A 181 1.83 -7.60 -15.48
CA MET A 181 3.25 -7.45 -15.81
C MET A 181 3.51 -6.64 -17.10
N HIS A 182 2.64 -6.76 -18.11
CA HIS A 182 2.78 -5.99 -19.36
C HIS A 182 2.67 -4.47 -19.12
N THR A 183 1.75 -4.03 -18.25
CA THR A 183 1.62 -2.62 -17.83
C THR A 183 2.82 -2.18 -17.00
N LEU A 184 3.25 -3.00 -16.04
CA LEU A 184 4.34 -2.69 -15.11
C LEU A 184 5.69 -2.50 -15.81
N LEU A 185 6.02 -3.41 -16.72
CA LEU A 185 7.26 -3.38 -17.51
C LEU A 185 7.25 -2.27 -18.58
N GLY A 186 6.18 -1.46 -18.66
CA GLY A 186 6.01 -0.45 -19.70
C GLY A 186 5.93 -1.03 -21.12
N LEU A 187 5.57 -2.31 -21.22
CA LEU A 187 5.33 -3.03 -22.48
C LEU A 187 3.88 -2.84 -22.96
N ASP A 188 3.11 -1.95 -22.33
CA ASP A 188 1.86 -1.46 -22.88
C ASP A 188 2.13 -0.72 -24.21
N ALA A 189 1.16 -0.81 -25.13
CA ALA A 189 1.32 -0.28 -26.48
C ALA A 189 1.59 1.24 -26.47
N ALA A 190 1.04 2.00 -25.53
CA ALA A 190 1.17 3.45 -25.48
C ALA A 190 2.56 3.91 -25.00
N ARG A 191 3.18 3.20 -24.05
CA ARG A 191 4.58 3.47 -23.64
C ARG A 191 5.59 2.97 -24.66
N ALA A 192 5.33 1.84 -25.32
CA ALA A 192 6.13 1.37 -26.44
C ALA A 192 6.09 2.39 -27.60
N GLU A 193 4.89 2.91 -27.90
CA GLU A 193 4.64 3.98 -28.86
C GLU A 193 5.36 5.29 -28.46
N GLU A 194 5.14 5.81 -27.25
CA GLU A 194 5.76 7.05 -26.77
C GLU A 194 7.30 6.95 -26.76
N THR A 195 7.85 5.82 -26.32
CA THR A 195 9.29 5.57 -26.31
C THR A 195 9.85 5.53 -27.73
N THR A 196 9.14 4.89 -28.66
CA THR A 196 9.56 4.80 -30.07
C THR A 196 9.47 6.16 -30.76
N ALA A 197 8.40 6.93 -30.53
CA ALA A 197 8.27 8.31 -30.99
C ALA A 197 9.44 9.17 -30.50
N ARG A 198 9.74 9.11 -29.21
CA ARG A 198 10.82 9.87 -28.58
C ARG A 198 12.20 9.47 -29.12
N MET A 199 12.43 8.19 -29.43
CA MET A 199 13.67 7.75 -30.09
C MET A 199 13.77 8.24 -31.55
N ILE A 200 12.66 8.37 -32.26
CA ILE A 200 12.58 8.96 -33.61
C ILE A 200 12.87 10.47 -33.57
N GLU A 201 12.18 11.21 -32.69
CA GLU A 201 12.38 12.66 -32.51
C GLU A 201 13.81 13.02 -32.10
N GLN A 202 14.43 12.19 -31.25
CA GLN A 202 15.82 12.36 -30.82
C GLN A 202 16.86 11.90 -31.88
N GLY A 203 16.43 11.42 -33.04
CA GLY A 203 17.32 10.91 -34.10
C GLY A 203 18.11 9.65 -33.71
N ARG A 204 17.75 8.99 -32.60
CA ARG A 204 18.38 7.76 -32.11
C ARG A 204 17.89 6.51 -32.84
N LEU A 205 16.73 6.61 -33.48
CA LEU A 205 16.09 5.54 -34.22
C LEU A 205 15.51 6.13 -35.51
N VAL A 206 15.93 5.60 -36.67
CA VAL A 206 15.50 6.15 -37.96
C VAL A 206 14.20 5.48 -38.39
N GLY A 207 13.09 6.22 -38.35
CA GLY A 207 11.77 5.69 -38.69
C GLY A 207 10.68 6.76 -38.69
N ARG A 208 9.43 6.32 -38.85
CA ARG A 208 8.21 7.11 -38.72
C ARG A 208 7.15 6.31 -37.99
N MET A 209 6.29 6.98 -37.25
CA MET A 209 5.23 6.36 -36.47
C MET A 209 3.88 6.98 -36.84
N ASP A 210 2.85 6.15 -37.01
CA ASP A 210 1.47 6.58 -37.17
C ASP A 210 0.74 6.43 -35.83
N GLN A 211 0.42 7.57 -35.20
CA GLN A 211 -0.26 7.66 -33.89
C GLN A 211 -1.77 7.36 -33.95
N LEU A 212 -2.36 7.26 -35.14
CA LEU A 212 -3.78 6.89 -35.28
C LEU A 212 -3.97 5.38 -35.43
N ASP A 213 -2.94 4.69 -35.96
CA ASP A 213 -2.97 3.25 -36.31
C ASP A 213 -1.88 2.44 -35.56
N GLY A 214 -1.22 3.04 -34.58
CA GLY A 214 -0.22 2.41 -33.69
C GLY A 214 1.00 1.79 -34.38
N THR A 215 1.29 2.17 -35.63
CA THR A 215 2.21 1.43 -36.51
C THR A 215 3.53 2.17 -36.74
N VAL A 216 4.66 1.47 -36.55
CA VAL A 216 6.03 2.01 -36.71
C VAL A 216 6.70 1.48 -37.98
N TRP A 217 7.21 2.39 -38.79
CA TRP A 217 7.99 2.13 -40.01
C TRP A 217 9.46 2.47 -39.78
N PHE A 218 10.33 1.47 -39.67
CA PHE A 218 11.77 1.67 -39.54
C PHE A 218 12.42 1.87 -40.92
N GLN A 219 13.23 2.91 -41.08
CA GLN A 219 13.92 3.24 -42.33
C GLN A 219 15.41 2.93 -42.16
N GLY A 220 15.88 1.87 -42.83
CA GLY A 220 17.23 1.33 -42.62
C GLY A 220 18.36 2.34 -42.89
N GLY A 221 19.02 2.78 -41.82
CA GLY A 221 20.19 3.66 -41.82
C GLY A 221 20.74 3.82 -40.41
N GLU A 222 22.07 3.85 -40.27
CA GLU A 222 22.77 3.85 -38.98
C GLU A 222 22.57 5.16 -38.20
N ALA A 223 22.29 5.06 -36.90
CA ALA A 223 21.95 6.21 -36.07
C ALA A 223 23.19 6.91 -35.47
N SER A 224 23.32 8.23 -35.71
CA SER A 224 24.32 9.11 -35.07
C SER A 224 23.64 10.26 -34.35
N GLY A 225 23.79 10.38 -33.03
CA GLY A 225 23.08 11.38 -32.22
C GLY A 225 23.92 12.59 -31.77
N GLU A 226 23.28 13.75 -31.57
CA GLU A 226 23.80 14.85 -30.74
C GLU A 226 22.69 15.74 -30.11
N LYS A 227 23.05 16.75 -29.29
CA LYS A 227 22.33 17.14 -28.03
C LYS A 227 21.56 18.48 -27.98
N GLY A 228 20.61 18.56 -27.01
CA GLY A 228 20.04 19.76 -26.35
C GLY A 228 19.15 19.38 -25.13
N SER A 229 18.66 20.25 -24.22
CA SER A 229 19.04 21.65 -23.88
C SER A 229 18.59 22.09 -22.44
N ARG A 230 19.50 22.74 -21.70
CA ARG A 230 19.77 22.47 -20.25
C ARG A 230 19.05 23.33 -19.18
N ARG A 231 17.77 23.70 -19.29
CA ARG A 231 17.10 24.50 -18.20
C ARG A 231 15.64 24.21 -17.86
N ALA A 232 14.78 23.85 -18.81
CA ALA A 232 13.50 23.22 -18.49
C ALA A 232 13.71 21.82 -17.87
N ASP A 233 14.81 21.17 -18.28
CA ASP A 233 15.30 19.88 -17.79
C ASP A 233 15.29 19.71 -16.27
N VAL A 234 15.54 20.74 -15.45
CA VAL A 234 16.00 20.52 -14.06
C VAL A 234 14.86 20.22 -13.07
N VAL A 235 13.70 20.87 -13.24
CA VAL A 235 12.53 20.58 -12.38
C VAL A 235 11.86 19.29 -12.84
N ALA A 236 11.69 19.13 -14.16
CA ALA A 236 11.26 17.88 -14.77
C ALA A 236 12.19 16.71 -14.39
N ASN A 237 13.52 16.85 -14.45
CA ASN A 237 14.46 15.83 -13.98
C ASN A 237 14.26 15.47 -12.51
N LYS A 238 13.80 16.38 -11.65
CA LYS A 238 13.74 16.09 -10.21
C LYS A 238 12.51 15.27 -9.84
N GLU A 239 11.39 15.50 -10.52
CA GLU A 239 10.19 14.67 -10.39
C GLU A 239 10.32 13.40 -11.23
N MET A 240 10.85 13.49 -12.46
CA MET A 240 11.18 12.34 -13.31
C MET A 240 12.19 11.43 -12.62
N ARG A 241 13.33 11.90 -12.08
CA ARG A 241 14.24 11.01 -11.32
C ARG A 241 13.66 10.45 -10.02
N ARG A 242 12.63 11.06 -9.44
CA ARG A 242 11.93 10.49 -8.27
C ARG A 242 10.91 9.44 -8.70
N TRP A 243 10.28 9.64 -9.85
CA TRP A 243 9.38 8.69 -10.45
C TRP A 243 10.16 7.51 -11.05
N ASP A 244 11.18 7.79 -11.87
CA ASP A 244 12.20 6.85 -12.34
C ASP A 244 12.77 6.08 -11.14
N ALA A 245 13.33 6.71 -10.09
CA ALA A 245 13.88 5.95 -8.96
C ALA A 245 12.83 5.16 -8.14
N ASN A 246 11.55 5.52 -8.18
CA ASN A 246 10.49 4.74 -7.55
C ASN A 246 10.03 3.58 -8.45
N VAL A 247 9.96 3.77 -9.77
CA VAL A 247 9.55 2.78 -10.77
C VAL A 247 10.70 1.82 -11.09
N GLU A 248 11.93 2.31 -11.16
CA GLU A 248 13.19 1.57 -11.20
C GLU A 248 13.38 0.85 -9.86
N GLY A 249 13.10 1.48 -8.71
CA GLY A 249 13.09 0.80 -7.41
C GLY A 249 12.02 -0.30 -7.29
N LEU A 250 10.81 -0.12 -7.84
CA LEU A 250 9.80 -1.17 -7.92
C LEU A 250 10.18 -2.25 -8.93
N ALA A 251 10.71 -1.87 -10.10
CA ALA A 251 11.17 -2.81 -11.10
C ALA A 251 12.35 -3.62 -10.54
N GLU A 252 13.26 -3.00 -9.79
CA GLU A 252 14.31 -3.66 -9.01
C GLU A 252 13.72 -4.52 -7.88
N ASP A 253 12.67 -4.11 -7.16
CA ASP A 253 11.99 -4.95 -6.16
C ASP A 253 11.35 -6.19 -6.83
N VAL A 254 10.64 -6.00 -7.95
CA VAL A 254 9.95 -7.05 -8.71
C VAL A 254 10.95 -7.97 -9.40
N GLU A 255 11.99 -7.43 -10.06
CA GLU A 255 13.09 -8.22 -10.61
C GLU A 255 13.92 -8.88 -9.51
N SER A 256 14.16 -8.24 -8.38
CA SER A 256 14.87 -8.84 -7.23
C SER A 256 14.08 -9.99 -6.65
N VAL A 257 12.75 -9.87 -6.50
CA VAL A 257 11.92 -10.99 -6.07
C VAL A 257 11.80 -12.04 -7.17
N ILE A 258 11.65 -11.70 -8.46
CA ILE A 258 11.70 -12.69 -9.56
C ILE A 258 13.05 -13.42 -9.60
N ASN A 259 14.16 -12.72 -9.37
CA ASN A 259 15.52 -13.29 -9.32
C ASN A 259 15.73 -14.13 -8.05
N SER A 260 15.14 -13.74 -6.91
CA SER A 260 15.17 -14.51 -5.66
C SER A 260 14.33 -15.78 -5.79
N LEU A 261 13.12 -15.67 -6.33
CA LEU A 261 12.28 -16.79 -6.74
C LEU A 261 13.00 -17.70 -7.76
N GLN A 262 13.71 -17.14 -8.74
CA GLN A 262 14.47 -17.90 -9.73
C GLN A 262 15.68 -18.63 -9.12
N LYS A 263 16.24 -18.09 -8.03
CA LYS A 263 17.39 -18.64 -7.31
C LYS A 263 17.00 -19.70 -6.29
N GLU A 264 15.89 -19.49 -5.58
CA GLU A 264 15.44 -20.34 -4.46
C GLU A 264 14.40 -21.37 -4.90
N PHE A 265 13.53 -21.00 -5.85
CA PHE A 265 12.47 -21.84 -6.41
C PHE A 265 12.60 -21.97 -7.96
N PRO A 266 13.77 -22.38 -8.51
CA PRO A 266 14.04 -22.35 -9.95
C PRO A 266 13.05 -23.16 -10.80
N ALA A 267 12.54 -24.28 -10.26
CA ALA A 267 11.55 -25.12 -10.95
C ALA A 267 10.17 -24.45 -11.04
N PHE A 268 9.79 -23.67 -10.02
CA PHE A 268 8.53 -22.93 -10.00
C PHE A 268 8.55 -21.77 -11.01
N VAL A 269 9.65 -21.01 -11.07
CA VAL A 269 9.82 -19.93 -12.06
C VAL A 269 9.85 -20.47 -13.48
N ALA A 270 10.57 -21.57 -13.73
CA ALA A 270 10.62 -22.22 -15.05
C ALA A 270 9.26 -22.79 -15.50
N ALA A 271 8.39 -23.19 -14.58
CA ALA A 271 7.05 -23.70 -14.89
C ALA A 271 6.01 -22.59 -15.12
N ASN A 272 6.16 -21.44 -14.45
CA ASN A 272 5.09 -20.45 -14.33
C ASN A 272 5.41 -19.05 -14.90
N LEU A 273 6.67 -18.61 -14.91
CA LEU A 273 7.06 -17.23 -15.27
C LEU A 273 7.82 -17.13 -16.60
N VAL A 274 8.22 -18.25 -17.20
CA VAL A 274 8.87 -18.29 -18.51
C VAL A 274 7.91 -18.85 -19.56
N SER A 275 7.23 -17.96 -20.29
CA SER A 275 6.42 -18.28 -21.48
C SER A 275 6.47 -17.14 -22.50
#